data_AF-A0A9E1MTZ5-F1
#
_entry.id   AF-A0A9E1MTZ5-F1
#
_cell.length_a   1.000
_cell.length_b   1.000
_cell.length_c   1.000
_cell.angle_alpha   90.00
_cell.angle_beta   90.00
_cell.angle_gamma   90.00
#
_symmetry.space_group_name_H-M   'P 1'
#
loop_
_entity.id
_entity.type
_entity.pdbx_description
1 polymer ?
#
loop_
_entity_poly.entity_id
_entity_poly.type
_entity_poly.pdbx_seq_one_letter_code
_entity_poly.pdbx_strand_id
1 'polypeptide(L)'
;MYRLLVLFLSIALSVSIAQASNDLSGNSKAAQSTEKYHDSVSVIRKMHPEFLNHKRDKTLRQGVRTEENSLKGCVNCHANKDEKTNQYHPVNEQDQFCSTCHQKVSVSVDCFSCHRTTPGKGASL
;
A
#
# COMPACT_ATOMS: atom_id res chain seq x y z
N MET A 1 -8.65 -7.65 54.35
CA MET A 1 -7.56 -8.65 54.11
C MET A 1 -7.66 -9.32 52.74
N TYR A 2 -8.86 -9.68 52.26
CA TYR A 2 -9.04 -10.28 50.92
C TYR A 2 -8.84 -9.34 49.71
N ARG A 3 -9.01 -8.02 49.87
CA ARG A 3 -8.90 -7.07 48.75
C ARG A 3 -7.50 -7.00 48.12
N LEU A 4 -6.44 -7.15 48.93
CA LEU A 4 -5.05 -7.22 48.43
C LEU A 4 -4.75 -8.54 47.74
N LEU A 5 -5.39 -9.64 48.18
CA LEU A 5 -5.22 -10.98 47.62
C LEU A 5 -5.86 -11.12 46.22
N VAL A 6 -6.89 -10.32 45.95
CA VAL A 6 -7.53 -10.22 44.61
C VAL A 6 -6.65 -9.48 43.60
N LEU A 7 -5.83 -8.51 44.04
CA LEU A 7 -4.98 -7.71 43.16
C LEU A 7 -3.79 -8.48 42.57
N PHE A 8 -3.23 -9.45 43.31
CA PHE A 8 -2.07 -10.22 42.86
C PHE A 8 -2.41 -11.31 41.84
N LEU A 9 -3.63 -11.86 41.86
CA LEU A 9 -4.00 -12.98 40.98
C LEU A 9 -4.30 -12.54 39.54
N SER A 10 -4.54 -11.24 39.29
CA SER A 10 -4.85 -10.70 37.96
C SER A 10 -3.62 -10.51 37.06
N ILE A 11 -2.40 -10.50 37.64
CA ILE A 11 -1.17 -10.15 36.90
C ILE A 11 -0.69 -11.32 36.02
N ALA A 12 -1.14 -12.56 36.26
CA ALA A 12 -0.63 -13.76 35.61
C ALA A 12 -1.12 -14.03 34.18
N LEU A 13 -1.97 -13.17 33.58
CA LEU A 13 -2.63 -13.46 32.29
C LEU A 13 -2.31 -12.43 31.19
N SER A 14 -1.04 -12.10 31.00
CA SER A 14 -0.61 -11.20 29.91
C SER A 14 0.52 -11.80 29.07
N VAL A 15 0.27 -12.95 28.45
CA VAL A 15 1.03 -13.35 27.25
C VAL A 15 0.29 -12.77 26.05
N SER A 16 0.75 -11.62 25.56
CA SER A 16 0.29 -11.05 24.29
C SER A 16 1.00 -11.75 23.13
N ILE A 17 0.23 -12.41 22.27
CA ILE A 17 0.70 -12.91 20.97
C ILE A 17 0.79 -11.70 20.03
N ALA A 18 1.98 -11.39 19.50
CA ALA A 18 2.14 -10.37 18.47
C ALA A 18 1.74 -10.94 17.10
N GLN A 19 0.63 -10.49 16.53
CA GLN A 19 0.28 -10.76 15.13
C GLN A 19 1.04 -9.77 14.22
N ALA A 20 1.78 -10.31 13.24
CA ALA A 20 2.35 -9.52 12.15
C ALA A 20 1.21 -8.98 11.28
N SER A 21 1.02 -7.66 11.26
CA SER A 21 0.03 -7.02 10.38
C SER A 21 0.50 -7.11 8.92
N ASN A 22 -0.37 -7.64 8.06
CA ASN A 22 -0.25 -7.41 6.62
C ASN A 22 -0.85 -6.03 6.35
N ASP A 23 0.02 -5.04 6.15
CA ASP A 23 -0.34 -3.62 5.91
C ASP A 23 -1.05 -3.37 4.54
N LEU A 24 -1.92 -4.28 4.07
CA LEU A 24 -2.93 -4.00 3.04
C LEU A 24 -4.26 -3.76 3.77
N SER A 25 -4.42 -2.55 4.31
CA SER A 25 -5.70 -2.11 4.87
C SER A 25 -6.54 -1.45 3.77
N GLY A 26 -7.84 -1.79 3.71
CA GLY A 26 -8.83 -1.11 2.87
C GLY A 26 -9.52 -1.98 1.81
N ASN A 27 -10.28 -1.32 0.93
CA ASN A 27 -11.16 -1.92 -0.09
C ASN A 27 -10.61 -1.81 -1.53
N SER A 28 -9.31 -1.53 -1.67
CA SER A 28 -8.62 -1.51 -2.98
C SER A 28 -8.74 -2.85 -3.71
N LYS A 29 -8.62 -2.82 -5.04
CA LYS A 29 -8.61 -4.04 -5.86
C LYS A 29 -7.46 -4.96 -5.44
N ALA A 30 -6.31 -4.40 -5.09
CA ALA A 30 -5.13 -5.15 -4.65
C ALA A 30 -5.39 -5.96 -3.37
N ALA A 31 -6.22 -5.45 -2.46
CA ALA A 31 -6.59 -6.16 -1.23
C ALA A 31 -7.55 -7.34 -1.48
N GLN A 32 -8.24 -7.38 -2.63
CA GLN A 32 -9.29 -8.34 -2.95
C GLN A 32 -8.91 -9.31 -4.07
N SER A 33 -7.85 -9.03 -4.82
CA SER A 33 -7.46 -9.80 -6.00
C SER A 33 -6.57 -10.99 -5.65
N THR A 34 -6.79 -12.12 -6.33
CA THR A 34 -5.91 -13.29 -6.33
C THR A 34 -4.98 -13.34 -7.55
N GLU A 35 -5.10 -12.36 -8.46
CA GLU A 35 -4.31 -12.31 -9.68
C GLU A 35 -2.89 -11.80 -9.40
N LYS A 36 -1.90 -12.45 -10.00
CA LYS A 36 -0.49 -12.04 -9.91
C LYS A 36 -0.18 -11.03 -11.02
N TYR A 37 -0.11 -9.75 -10.66
CA TYR A 37 0.22 -8.66 -11.60
C TYR A 37 1.68 -8.20 -11.54
N HIS A 38 2.39 -8.53 -10.47
CA HIS A 38 3.80 -8.18 -10.25
C HIS A 38 4.47 -9.26 -9.41
N ASP A 39 5.76 -9.10 -9.10
CA ASP A 39 6.49 -10.03 -8.24
C ASP A 39 5.91 -10.13 -6.82
N SER A 40 6.39 -11.10 -6.04
CA SER A 40 5.92 -11.30 -4.67
C SER A 40 6.10 -10.04 -3.82
N VAL A 41 5.30 -9.92 -2.76
CA VAL A 41 5.39 -8.80 -1.78
C VAL A 41 6.81 -8.65 -1.23
N SER A 42 7.53 -9.77 -1.00
CA SER A 42 8.90 -9.74 -0.51
C SER A 42 9.89 -9.15 -1.52
N VAL A 43 9.68 -9.39 -2.83
CA VAL A 43 10.49 -8.80 -3.89
C VAL A 43 10.14 -7.33 -4.07
N ILE A 44 8.85 -6.99 -4.17
CA ILE A 44 8.41 -5.59 -4.35
C ILE A 44 8.92 -4.72 -3.20
N ARG A 45 8.79 -5.14 -1.93
CA ARG A 45 9.30 -4.34 -0.80
C ARG A 45 10.79 -4.02 -0.89
N LYS A 46 11.59 -4.86 -1.55
CA LYS A 46 13.03 -4.68 -1.71
C LYS A 46 13.41 -3.92 -2.98
N MET A 47 12.73 -4.23 -4.09
CA MET A 47 13.11 -3.81 -5.45
C MET A 47 12.16 -2.75 -6.05
N HIS A 48 11.15 -2.31 -5.30
CA HIS A 48 10.17 -1.31 -5.75
C HIS A 48 10.82 -0.06 -6.36
N PRO A 49 11.79 0.62 -5.71
CA PRO A 49 12.36 1.84 -6.28
C PRO A 49 13.13 1.56 -7.58
N GLU A 50 13.84 0.43 -7.68
CA GLU A 50 14.58 0.04 -8.88
C GLU A 50 13.62 -0.23 -10.05
N PHE A 51 12.53 -0.96 -9.80
CA PHE A 51 11.51 -1.24 -10.82
C PHE A 51 10.86 0.05 -11.33
N LEU A 52 10.52 0.98 -10.44
CA LEU A 52 9.95 2.26 -10.83
C LEU A 52 10.93 3.13 -11.61
N ASN A 53 12.19 3.21 -11.18
CA ASN A 53 13.23 3.98 -11.87
C ASN A 53 13.52 3.42 -13.26
N HIS A 54 13.64 2.10 -13.39
CA HIS A 54 13.84 1.43 -14.67
C HIS A 54 12.65 1.66 -15.61
N LYS A 55 11.43 1.52 -15.10
CA LYS A 55 10.22 1.76 -15.89
C LYS A 55 10.12 3.22 -16.33
N ARG A 56 10.46 4.16 -15.46
CA ARG A 56 10.52 5.60 -15.78
C ARG A 56 11.49 5.86 -16.91
N ASP A 57 12.71 5.31 -16.83
CA ASP A 57 13.74 5.54 -17.83
C ASP A 57 13.37 4.95 -19.19
N LYS A 58 12.84 3.72 -19.21
CA LYS A 58 12.26 3.10 -20.41
C LYS A 58 11.15 3.95 -21.02
N THR A 59 10.25 4.47 -20.19
CA THR A 59 9.07 5.22 -20.66
C THR A 59 9.46 6.60 -21.17
N LEU A 60 10.26 7.35 -20.41
CA LEU A 60 10.53 8.77 -20.67
C LEU A 60 11.73 8.98 -21.59
N ARG A 61 12.79 8.18 -21.46
CA ARG A 61 14.03 8.37 -22.24
C ARG A 61 14.09 7.50 -23.48
N GLN A 62 13.47 6.31 -23.43
CA GLN A 62 13.52 5.33 -24.53
C GLN A 62 12.19 5.22 -25.28
N GLY A 63 11.13 5.86 -24.79
CA GLY A 63 9.81 5.84 -25.42
C GLY A 63 9.04 4.52 -25.31
N VAL A 64 9.54 3.54 -24.55
CA VAL A 64 8.94 2.21 -24.41
C VAL A 64 7.80 2.26 -23.39
N ARG A 65 6.56 2.09 -23.86
CA ARG A 65 5.33 2.09 -23.03
C ARG A 65 4.69 0.70 -23.05
N THR A 66 4.66 0.05 -21.90
CA THR A 66 4.00 -1.26 -21.71
C THR A 66 3.06 -1.19 -20.50
N GLU A 67 2.00 -2.00 -20.50
CA GLU A 67 1.05 -2.04 -19.38
C GLU A 67 1.65 -2.76 -18.16
N GLU A 68 2.49 -3.78 -18.40
CA GLU A 68 3.18 -4.53 -17.36
C GLU A 68 4.04 -3.60 -16.48
N ASN A 69 3.88 -3.72 -15.15
CA ASN A 69 4.57 -2.91 -14.15
C ASN A 69 4.46 -1.40 -14.41
N SER A 70 3.34 -0.95 -15.02
CA SER A 70 3.09 0.47 -15.23
C SER A 70 2.66 1.15 -13.92
N LEU A 71 3.14 2.38 -13.70
CA LEU A 71 2.73 3.20 -12.55
C LEU A 71 1.20 3.40 -12.52
N LYS A 72 0.58 3.56 -13.69
CA LYS A 72 -0.88 3.62 -13.86
C LYS A 72 -1.55 2.35 -13.34
N GLY A 73 -1.08 1.18 -13.72
CA GLY A 73 -1.61 -0.11 -13.25
C GLY A 73 -1.50 -0.26 -11.74
N CYS A 74 -0.37 0.15 -11.15
CA CYS A 74 -0.18 0.14 -9.70
C CYS A 74 -1.22 1.02 -8.98
N VAL A 75 -1.40 2.28 -9.40
CA VAL A 75 -2.37 3.21 -8.81
C VAL A 75 -3.80 2.69 -8.97
N ASN A 76 -4.14 2.14 -10.14
CA ASN A 76 -5.46 1.58 -10.41
C ASN A 76 -5.83 0.42 -9.49
N CYS A 77 -4.85 -0.40 -9.11
CA CYS A 77 -5.09 -1.56 -8.24
C CYS A 77 -5.06 -1.20 -6.76
N HIS A 78 -4.16 -0.30 -6.35
CA HIS A 78 -3.90 0.01 -4.94
C HIS A 78 -4.71 1.19 -4.36
N ALA A 79 -5.40 1.97 -5.19
CA ALA A 79 -6.26 3.04 -4.68
C ALA A 79 -7.49 2.47 -3.96
N ASN A 80 -7.69 2.86 -2.69
CA ASN A 80 -8.93 2.60 -1.97
C ASN A 80 -10.04 3.55 -2.43
N LYS A 81 -11.28 3.21 -2.09
CA LYS A 81 -12.46 4.02 -2.35
C LYS A 81 -13.17 4.40 -1.07
N ASP A 82 -13.78 5.57 -1.07
CA ASP A 82 -14.76 5.96 -0.06
C ASP A 82 -16.02 5.11 -0.25
N GLU A 83 -16.47 4.44 0.81
CA GLU A 83 -17.58 3.47 0.74
C GLU A 83 -18.94 4.11 0.43
N LYS A 84 -19.11 5.38 0.78
CA LYS A 84 -20.39 6.09 0.62
C LYS A 84 -20.55 6.69 -0.77
N THR A 85 -19.47 7.25 -1.30
CA THR A 85 -19.43 8.01 -2.56
C THR A 85 -18.86 7.20 -3.72
N ASN A 86 -18.21 6.06 -3.42
CA ASN A 86 -17.50 5.19 -4.38
C ASN A 86 -16.38 5.92 -5.15
N GLN A 87 -15.89 7.05 -4.63
CA GLN A 87 -14.79 7.82 -5.20
C GLN A 87 -13.43 7.30 -4.70
N TYR A 88 -12.40 7.38 -5.53
CA TYR A 88 -11.05 6.96 -5.13
C TYR A 88 -10.39 7.97 -4.19
N HIS A 89 -9.74 7.46 -3.15
CA HIS A 89 -8.77 8.20 -2.36
C HIS A 89 -7.46 8.38 -3.16
N PRO A 90 -6.83 9.57 -3.13
CA PRO A 90 -5.46 9.75 -3.61
C PRO A 90 -4.50 8.77 -2.93
N VAL A 91 -3.73 7.98 -3.68
CA VAL A 91 -2.85 6.95 -3.09
C VAL A 91 -1.76 7.49 -2.15
N ASN A 92 -1.47 8.79 -2.21
CA ASN A 92 -0.53 9.50 -1.34
C ASN A 92 -1.20 10.20 -0.15
N GLU A 93 -2.52 10.11 0.00
CA GLU A 93 -3.24 10.60 1.18
C GLU A 93 -2.85 9.78 2.42
N GLN A 94 -3.05 10.36 3.60
CA GLN A 94 -2.84 9.65 4.87
C GLN A 94 -3.64 8.33 4.90
N ASP A 95 -3.07 7.32 5.55
CA ASP A 95 -3.65 5.98 5.71
C ASP A 95 -3.84 5.19 4.40
N GLN A 96 -3.43 5.74 3.26
CA GLN A 96 -3.33 5.00 2.00
C GLN A 96 -2.01 4.23 1.92
N PHE A 97 -2.03 3.08 1.24
CA PHE A 97 -0.91 2.14 1.21
C PHE A 97 0.44 2.79 0.86
N CYS A 98 0.49 3.62 -0.20
CA CYS A 98 1.74 4.25 -0.62
C CYS A 98 2.26 5.21 0.45
N SER A 99 1.39 6.05 1.03
CA SER A 99 1.74 6.99 2.09
C SER A 99 2.25 6.28 3.35
N THR A 100 1.54 5.25 3.83
CA THR A 100 1.94 4.48 5.03
C THR A 100 3.27 3.78 4.84
N CYS A 101 3.50 3.14 3.70
CA CYS A 101 4.77 2.47 3.41
C CYS A 101 5.92 3.48 3.34
N HIS A 102 5.73 4.60 2.64
CA HIS A 102 6.74 5.64 2.45
C HIS A 102 7.06 6.38 3.75
N GLN A 103 6.07 6.60 4.62
CA GLN A 103 6.28 7.11 5.97
C GLN A 103 7.15 6.13 6.78
N LYS A 104 6.84 4.83 6.74
CA LYS A 104 7.58 3.79 7.48
C LYS A 104 9.05 3.69 7.05
N VAL A 105 9.35 3.89 5.78
CA VAL A 105 10.73 3.86 5.26
C VAL A 105 11.37 5.25 5.15
N SER A 106 10.68 6.30 5.63
CA SER A 106 11.16 7.69 5.59
C SER A 106 11.54 8.20 4.19
N VAL A 107 10.74 7.84 3.18
CA VAL A 107 10.92 8.26 1.78
C VAL A 107 9.77 9.16 1.36
N SER A 108 10.05 10.26 0.66
CA SER A 108 8.99 11.12 0.10
C SER A 108 8.29 10.46 -1.09
N VAL A 109 7.02 10.83 -1.33
CA VAL A 109 6.26 10.38 -2.53
C VAL A 109 6.17 11.52 -3.54
N ASP A 110 7.31 12.02 -3.98
CA ASP A 110 7.47 13.23 -4.78
C ASP A 110 7.02 13.05 -6.25
N CYS A 111 6.89 11.81 -6.73
CA CYS A 111 6.30 11.50 -8.04
C CYS A 111 4.93 12.18 -8.24
N PHE A 112 4.12 12.24 -7.18
CA PHE A 112 2.75 12.76 -7.23
C PHE A 112 2.65 14.28 -7.04
N SER A 113 3.78 14.99 -6.93
CA SER A 113 3.79 16.45 -7.03
C SER A 113 3.30 16.93 -8.40
N CYS A 114 3.56 16.13 -9.45
CA CYS A 114 3.12 16.40 -10.82
C CYS A 114 2.22 15.29 -11.39
N HIS A 115 2.34 14.03 -10.92
CA HIS A 115 1.52 12.92 -11.43
C HIS A 115 0.21 12.75 -10.68
N ARG A 116 -0.82 12.30 -11.41
CA ARG A 116 -2.14 12.01 -10.85
C ARG A 116 -2.06 10.91 -9.77
N THR A 117 -2.77 11.13 -8.67
CA THR A 117 -2.81 10.26 -7.48
C THR A 117 -4.00 9.32 -7.43
N THR A 118 -4.95 9.44 -8.37
CA THR A 118 -6.14 8.61 -8.46
C THR A 118 -6.25 7.93 -9.83
N PRO A 119 -6.95 6.78 -9.95
CA PRO A 119 -7.18 6.11 -11.22
C PRO A 119 -7.83 6.98 -12.31
N GLY A 120 -7.35 6.86 -13.55
CA GLY A 120 -7.89 7.56 -14.72
C GLY A 120 -9.33 7.15 -15.08
N LYS A 121 -10.15 8.08 -15.62
CA LYS A 121 -11.45 7.70 -16.23
C LYS A 121 -11.17 6.78 -17.43
N GLY A 122 -11.82 5.61 -17.47
CA GLY A 122 -11.69 4.64 -18.57
C GLY A 122 -10.50 3.68 -18.47
N ALA A 123 -9.87 3.52 -17.30
CA ALA A 123 -8.76 2.59 -17.13
C ALA A 123 -9.24 1.18 -16.77
N SER A 124 -9.70 0.42 -17.76
CA SER A 124 -9.53 -1.05 -17.76
C SER A 124 -8.02 -1.36 -17.86
N LEU A 125 -7.61 -2.48 -17.24
CA LEU A 125 -6.27 -3.04 -17.43
C LEU A 125 -6.03 -3.38 -18.91
#